data_AF-A0A942EQR2-F1
#
_entry.id   AF-A0A942EQR2-F1
#
_cell.length_a   1.000
_cell.length_b   1.000
_cell.length_c   1.000
_cell.angle_alpha   90.00
_cell.angle_beta   90.00
_cell.angle_gamma   90.00
#
_symmetry.space_group_name_H-M   'P 1'
#
loop_
_entity.id
_entity.type
_entity.pdbx_description
1 polymer ?
#
loop_
_entity_poly.entity_id
_entity_poly.type
_entity_poly.pdbx_seq_one_letter_code
_entity_poly.pdbx_strand_id
1 'polypeptide(L)' 'MGKLETTVKEIKSLWKSDFVTFLLGCSFSFEEALLRANVPVRHIEEKKNVPMFISSIPCKPSGVFYGPMVVTMRPI' A
#
# COMPACT_ATOMS: atom_id res chain seq x y z
N MET A 1 10.62 -18.06 -3.66
CA MET A 1 10.44 -17.11 -4.79
C MET A 1 9.03 -16.51 -4.70
N GLY A 2 8.91 -15.18 -4.63
CA GLY A 2 7.62 -14.47 -4.52
C GLY A 2 6.89 -14.64 -3.18
N LYS A 3 7.58 -15.00 -2.09
CA LYS A 3 7.01 -15.15 -0.74
C LYS A 3 7.81 -14.30 0.24
N LEU A 4 7.15 -13.80 1.28
CA LEU A 4 7.82 -13.12 2.38
C LEU A 4 8.76 -14.09 3.08
N GLU A 5 10.03 -13.71 3.24
CA GLU A 5 11.04 -14.51 3.91
C GLU A 5 11.34 -13.98 5.31
N THR A 6 11.65 -12.69 5.43
CA THR A 6 11.96 -12.05 6.72
C THR A 6 11.50 -10.59 6.75
N THR A 7 11.36 -10.04 7.96
CA THR A 7 11.09 -8.62 8.22
C THR A 7 12.23 -8.03 9.04
N VAL A 8 12.89 -6.99 8.52
CA VAL A 8 14.05 -6.34 9.15
C VAL A 8 13.79 -4.85 9.37
N LYS A 9 14.46 -4.25 10.36
CA LYS A 9 14.39 -2.80 10.63
C LYS A 9 15.27 -1.98 9.70
N GLU A 10 16.36 -2.57 9.19
CA GLU A 10 17.28 -1.94 8.24
C GLU A 10 17.61 -2.87 7.07
N ILE A 11 17.72 -2.31 5.87
CA ILE A 11 17.96 -3.08 4.63
C ILE A 11 19.43 -3.09 4.20
N LYS A 12 20.35 -2.41 4.92
CA LYS A 12 21.75 -2.22 4.50
C LYS A 12 22.47 -3.53 4.21
N SER A 13 22.22 -4.57 5.00
CA SER A 13 22.81 -5.90 4.81
C SER A 13 22.21 -6.70 3.64
N LEU A 14 21.02 -6.31 3.16
CA LEU A 14 20.30 -6.95 2.05
C LEU A 14 20.46 -6.19 0.73
N TRP A 15 20.97 -4.96 0.78
CA TRP A 15 21.07 -4.06 -0.36
C TRP A 15 22.14 -4.50 -1.36
N LYS A 16 21.86 -4.34 -2.65
CA LYS A 16 22.82 -4.55 -3.74
C LYS A 16 22.96 -3.28 -4.58
N SER A 17 24.14 -3.07 -5.15
CA SER A 17 24.46 -1.87 -5.92
C SER A 17 23.64 -1.71 -7.20
N ASP A 18 23.05 -2.80 -7.71
CA ASP A 18 22.21 -2.84 -8.91
C ASP A 18 20.71 -2.70 -8.62
N PHE A 19 20.30 -2.51 -7.37
CA PHE A 19 18.90 -2.30 -7.03
C PHE A 19 18.38 -0.94 -7.51
N VAL A 20 17.14 -0.94 -8.00
CA VAL A 20 16.42 0.27 -8.41
C VAL A 20 15.32 0.55 -7.40
N THR A 21 15.22 1.81 -6.95
CA THR A 21 14.25 2.23 -5.93
C THR A 21 13.01 2.84 -6.57
N PHE A 22 11.84 2.42 -6.11
CA PHE A 22 10.56 3.01 -6.47
C PHE A 22 9.88 3.55 -5.21
N LEU A 23 9.63 4.87 -5.16
CA LEU A 23 8.79 5.48 -4.12
C LEU A 23 7.35 5.54 -4.66
N LEU A 24 6.46 4.76 -4.04
CA LEU A 24 5.06 4.69 -4.44
C LEU A 24 4.21 5.49 -3.45
N GLY A 25 3.33 6.34 -3.96
CA GLY A 25 2.43 7.15 -3.15
C GLY A 25 1.71 8.23 -3.96
N CYS A 26 0.73 8.87 -3.34
CA CYS A 26 0.09 10.09 -3.86
C CYS A 26 0.39 11.23 -2.88
N SER A 27 0.66 12.43 -3.39
CA SER A 27 0.91 13.63 -2.58
C SER A 27 -0.36 14.21 -1.93
N PHE A 28 -1.55 13.72 -2.29
CA PHE A 28 -2.83 14.18 -1.75
C PHE A 28 -3.44 13.09 -0.87
N SER A 29 -3.58 13.37 0.43
CA SER A 29 -4.31 12.50 1.36
C SER A 29 -5.80 12.77 1.27
N PHE A 30 -6.53 11.80 0.73
CA PHE A 30 -7.99 11.81 0.69
C PHE A 30 -8.60 11.81 2.10
N GLU A 31 -7.92 11.21 3.08
CA GLU A 31 -8.33 11.17 4.48
C GLU A 31 -8.47 12.57 5.08
N GLU A 32 -7.52 13.48 4.82
CA GLU A 32 -7.62 14.86 5.30
C GLU A 32 -8.84 15.60 4.74
N ALA A 33 -9.19 15.33 3.47
CA ALA A 33 -10.38 15.93 2.86
C ALA A 33 -11.67 15.41 3.53
N LEU A 34 -11.76 14.11 3.83
CA LEU A 34 -12.89 13.52 4.54
C LEU A 34 -13.03 14.09 5.96
N LEU A 35 -11.94 14.18 6.71
CA LEU A 35 -11.96 14.72 8.07
C LEU A 35 -12.40 16.19 8.10
N ARG A 36 -11.93 17.00 7.14
CA ARG A 36 -12.39 18.41 7.01
C ARG A 36 -13.88 18.53 6.68
N ALA A 37 -14.45 17.53 6.00
CA ALA A 37 -15.87 17.45 5.71
C ALA A 37 -16.69 16.80 6.84
N ASN A 38 -16.10 16.53 8.01
CA ASN A 38 -16.70 15.80 9.13
C ASN A 38 -17.19 14.39 8.76
N VAL A 39 -16.57 13.75 7.76
CA VAL A 39 -16.82 12.34 7.42
C VAL A 39 -15.87 11.46 8.24
N PRO A 40 -16.38 10.54 9.08
CA PRO A 40 -15.54 9.68 9.92
C PRO A 40 -14.58 8.82 9.10
N VAL A 41 -13.34 8.68 9.59
CA VAL A 41 -12.34 7.78 9.01
C VAL A 41 -11.98 6.72 10.05
N ARG A 42 -12.70 5.59 10.00
CA ARG A 42 -12.70 4.58 11.07
C ARG A 42 -11.32 4.10 11.51
N HIS A 43 -10.41 3.84 10.58
CA HIS A 43 -9.08 3.33 10.92
C HIS A 43 -8.23 4.36 11.69
N ILE A 44 -8.46 5.66 11.46
CA ILE A 44 -7.81 6.74 12.21
C ILE A 44 -8.37 6.79 13.63
N GLU A 45 -9.70 6.75 13.79
CA GLU A 45 -10.36 6.74 15.10
C GLU A 45 -9.90 5.56 15.97
N GLU A 46 -9.77 4.38 15.37
CA GLU A 46 -9.33 3.16 16.06
C GLU A 46 -7.80 3.05 16.23
N LYS A 47 -7.02 4.00 15.71
CA LYS A 47 -5.55 3.97 15.67
C LYS A 47 -5.01 2.66 15.06
N LYS A 48 -5.64 2.23 13.96
CA LYS A 48 -5.27 1.04 13.19
C LYS A 48 -4.81 1.42 11.78
N ASN A 49 -4.11 0.49 11.13
CA ASN A 49 -3.80 0.63 9.71
C ASN A 49 -5.08 0.55 8.86
N VAL A 50 -5.07 1.27 7.73
CA VAL A 50 -6.14 1.16 6.73
C VAL A 50 -6.25 -0.31 6.26
N PRO A 51 -7.46 -0.89 6.22
CA PRO A 51 -7.62 -2.26 5.77
C PRO A 51 -7.34 -2.34 4.26
N MET A 52 -6.54 -3.33 3.87
CA MET A 52 -6.12 -3.58 2.48
C MET A 52 -6.58 -4.96 2.04
N PHE A 53 -7.11 -5.06 0.81
CA PHE A 53 -7.68 -6.29 0.26
C PHE A 53 -7.16 -6.56 -1.13
N ILE A 54 -6.94 -7.85 -1.45
CA ILE A 54 -6.68 -8.30 -2.81
C ILE A 54 -8.02 -8.41 -3.53
N SER A 55 -8.22 -7.61 -4.59
CA SER A 55 -9.45 -7.64 -5.39
C SER A 55 -9.39 -8.72 -6.49
N SER A 56 -10.52 -8.94 -7.16
CA SER A 56 -10.59 -9.74 -8.40
C SER A 56 -10.24 -8.94 -9.66
N ILE A 57 -9.89 -7.64 -9.53
CA ILE A 57 -9.58 -6.76 -10.66
C ILE A 57 -8.10 -6.94 -11.05
N PRO A 58 -7.77 -7.41 -12.26
CA PRO A 58 -6.38 -7.58 -12.67
C PRO A 58 -5.72 -6.24 -13.04
N CYS A 59 -4.46 -6.05 -12.64
CA CYS A 59 -3.62 -4.99 -13.20
C CYS A 59 -3.28 -5.30 -14.66
N LYS A 60 -3.04 -4.25 -15.47
CA LYS A 60 -2.49 -4.44 -16.82
C LYS A 60 -1.08 -5.07 -16.70
N PRO A 61 -0.82 -6.24 -17.32
CA PRO A 61 0.49 -6.89 -17.24
C PRO A 61 1.61 -6.05 -17.87
N SER A 62 2.83 -6.22 -17.37
CA SER A 62 4.04 -5.60 -17.92
C SER A 62 5.24 -6.53 -17.77
N GLY A 63 5.70 -7.11 -18.88
CA GLY A 63 6.76 -8.11 -18.88
C GLY A 63 6.41 -9.30 -17.98
N VAL A 64 7.30 -9.63 -17.05
CA VAL A 64 7.10 -10.73 -16.08
C VAL A 64 6.15 -10.37 -14.93
N PHE A 65 5.71 -9.11 -14.82
CA PHE A 65 4.88 -8.64 -13.71
C PHE A 65 3.39 -8.69 -14.07
N TYR A 66 2.62 -9.40 -13.24
CA TYR A 66 1.17 -9.52 -13.33
C TYR A 66 0.59 -9.83 -11.94
N GLY A 67 -0.65 -9.42 -11.70
CA GLY A 67 -1.33 -9.69 -10.44
C GLY A 67 -2.62 -8.89 -10.25
N PRO A 68 -3.42 -9.23 -9.22
CA PRO A 68 -4.61 -8.47 -8.84
C PRO A 68 -4.27 -7.11 -8.23
N MET A 69 -5.16 -6.14 -8.39
CA MET A 69 -5.10 -4.85 -7.72
C MET A 69 -5.40 -5.00 -6.22
N VAL A 70 -4.56 -4.41 -5.38
CA VAL A 70 -4.83 -4.24 -3.95
C VAL A 70 -5.58 -2.93 -3.72
N VAL A 71 -6.67 -2.97 -2.96
CA VAL A 71 -7.52 -1.82 -2.66
C VAL A 71 -7.54 -1.52 -1.17
N THR A 72 -7.83 -0.27 -0.81
CA THR A 72 -8.12 0.13 0.59
C THR A 72 -9.60 0.40 0.76
N MET A 73 -10.17 0.05 1.92
CA MET A 73 -11.59 0.28 2.22
C MET A 73 -11.76 1.33 3.32
N ARG A 74 -12.72 2.24 3.13
CA ARG A 74 -13.18 3.20 4.13
C ARG A 74 -14.70 3.01 4.29
N PRO A 75 -15.21 2.69 5.49
CA PRO A 75 -16.64 2.63 5.72
C PRO A 75 -17.17 4.07 5.80
N ILE A 76 -18.13 4.40 4.94
CA ILE A 76 -18.80 5.72 4.86
C ILE A 76 -20.26 5.52 5.19
#